data_AF-A0A420TKP9-F1
#
_entry.id   AF-A0A420TKP9-F1
#
_cell.length_a   1.000
_cell.length_b   1.000
_cell.length_c   1.000
_cell.angle_alpha   90.00
_cell.angle_beta   90.00
_cell.angle_gamma   90.00
#
_symmetry.space_group_name_H-M   'P 1'
#
loop_
_entity.id
_entity.type
_entity.pdbx_description
1 polymer ?
#
loop_
_entity_poly.entity_id
_entity_poly.type
_entity_poly.pdbx_seq_one_letter_code
_entity_poly.pdbx_strand_id
1 'polypeptide(L)' 'MPGQIQQQTSGHAVTSSSYDTIRINAKDVSPQKLLAILERSLPRNKFSVEMQQDIYTIRWDRDSFRRGM' A
#
# COMPACT_ATOMS: atom_id res chain seq x y z
N MET A 1 12.70 -43.60 -17.07
CA MET A 1 11.53 -42.72 -16.85
C MET A 1 12.05 -41.43 -16.20
N PRO A 2 12.36 -40.37 -16.96
CA PRO A 2 12.75 -39.09 -16.36
C PRO A 2 11.53 -38.42 -15.73
N GLY A 3 11.63 -38.11 -14.44
CA GLY A 3 10.59 -37.46 -13.65
C GLY A 3 10.29 -36.07 -14.19
N GLN A 4 8.99 -35.80 -14.37
CA GLN A 4 8.46 -34.50 -14.74
C GLN A 4 8.82 -33.49 -13.64
N ILE A 5 9.66 -32.52 -13.98
CA ILE A 5 9.79 -31.28 -13.22
C ILE A 5 8.44 -30.57 -13.40
N GLN A 6 7.62 -30.63 -12.36
CA GLN A 6 6.33 -29.94 -12.30
C GLN A 6 6.63 -28.46 -12.06
N GLN A 7 6.96 -27.75 -13.15
CA GLN A 7 6.84 -26.30 -13.18
C GLN A 7 5.37 -25.99 -12.93
N GLN A 8 5.06 -25.59 -11.70
CA GLN A 8 3.78 -24.99 -11.36
C GLN A 8 3.67 -23.66 -12.10
N THR A 9 3.26 -23.72 -13.36
CA THR A 9 2.61 -22.61 -14.07
C THR A 9 1.22 -22.44 -13.47
N SER A 10 1.16 -21.90 -12.25
CA SER A 10 -0.04 -21.24 -11.77
C SER A 10 -0.02 -19.83 -12.34
N GLY A 11 -0.48 -19.71 -13.58
CA GLY A 11 -0.82 -18.44 -14.21
C GLY A 11 -2.00 -17.79 -13.49
N HIS A 12 -1.77 -17.30 -12.27
CA HIS A 12 -2.48 -16.14 -11.79
C HIS A 12 -1.69 -14.96 -12.33
N ALA A 13 -2.28 -14.20 -13.26
CA ALA A 13 -1.87 -12.83 -13.46
C ALA A 13 -2.04 -12.14 -12.09
N VAL A 14 -0.96 -12.12 -11.30
CA VAL A 14 -0.86 -11.24 -10.16
C VAL A 14 -0.83 -9.88 -10.83
N THR A 15 -2.00 -9.24 -10.92
CA THR A 15 -2.05 -7.80 -11.08
C THR A 15 -1.31 -7.28 -9.84
N SER A 16 0.01 -7.16 -9.97
CA SER A 16 0.92 -6.72 -8.92
C SER A 16 0.65 -5.25 -8.71
N SER A 17 -0.52 -4.96 -8.12
CA SER A 17 -0.80 -3.67 -7.52
C SER A 17 0.16 -3.62 -6.35
N SER A 18 1.34 -3.08 -6.62
CA SER A 18 2.43 -2.97 -5.67
C SER A 18 2.06 -1.80 -4.76
N TYR A 19 1.67 -2.13 -3.54
CA TYR A 19 1.35 -1.11 -2.55
C TYR A 19 2.53 -0.95 -1.59
N ASP A 20 2.90 0.29 -1.31
CA ASP A 20 3.75 0.61 -0.19
C ASP A 20 2.87 0.81 1.06
N THR A 21 3.45 0.58 2.24
CA THR A 21 2.75 0.71 3.51
C THR A 21 3.67 1.29 4.57
N ILE A 22 3.16 2.21 5.38
CA ILE A 22 3.84 2.73 6.57
C ILE A 22 2.94 2.61 7.78
N ARG A 23 3.56 2.42 8.95
CA ARG A 23 2.89 2.34 10.24
C ARG A 23 3.38 3.49 11.12
N ILE A 24 2.44 4.24 11.69
CA ILE A 24 2.71 5.41 12.52
C ILE A 24 1.94 5.28 13.83
N ASN A 25 2.55 5.65 14.95
CA ASN A 25 1.83 5.68 16.22
C ASN A 25 0.82 6.84 16.23
N ALA A 26 -0.42 6.56 16.61
CA ALA A 26 -1.49 7.55 16.70
C ALA A 26 -1.22 8.60 17.79
N LYS A 27 -0.33 8.31 18.74
CA LYS A 27 0.14 9.27 19.74
C LYS A 27 1.07 10.34 19.15
N ASP A 28 1.75 10.04 18.05
CA ASP A 28 2.74 10.93 17.43
C ASP A 28 2.11 11.92 16.44
N VAL A 29 0.91 11.61 15.93
CA VAL A 29 0.25 12.42 14.91
C VAL A 29 -1.27 12.42 15.09
N SER A 30 -1.88 13.61 15.06
CA SER A 30 -3.34 13.69 15.09
C SER A 30 -3.93 13.20 13.75
N PRO A 31 -5.09 12.53 13.76
CA PRO A 31 -5.69 12.00 12.54
C PRO A 31 -5.98 13.09 11.50
N GLN A 32 -6.38 14.30 11.93
CA GLN A 32 -6.59 15.45 11.03
C GLN A 32 -5.30 15.88 10.33
N LYS A 33 -4.19 15.97 11.08
CA LYS A 33 -2.88 16.34 10.52
C LYS A 33 -2.37 15.26 9.57
N LEU A 34 -2.57 13.98 9.92
CA LEU A 34 -2.19 12.87 9.07
C LEU A 34 -2.93 12.89 7.74
N LEU A 35 -4.25 13.02 7.78
CA LEU A 35 -5.07 13.09 6.56
C LEU A 35 -4.68 14.28 5.69
N ALA A 36 -4.48 15.47 6.28
CA ALA A 36 -4.07 16.64 5.52
C ALA A 36 -2.71 16.47 4.81
N ILE A 37 -1.75 15.75 5.42
CA ILE A 37 -0.46 15.44 4.79
C ILE A 37 -0.64 14.48 3.62
N LEU A 38 -1.46 13.43 3.81
CA LEU A 38 -1.72 12.42 2.78
C LEU A 38 -2.46 13.01 1.59
N GLU A 39 -3.50 13.81 1.82
CA GLU A 39 -4.29 14.47 0.76
C GLU A 39 -3.49 15.48 -0.05
N ARG A 40 -2.46 16.10 0.54
CA ARG A 40 -1.53 16.98 -0.19
C ARG A 40 -0.60 16.21 -1.13
N SER A 41 -0.31 14.96 -0.79
CA SER A 41 0.72 14.15 -1.48
C SER A 41 0.11 13.16 -2.47
N LEU A 42 -1.11 12.71 -2.19
CA LEU A 42 -1.79 11.65 -2.91
C LEU A 42 -3.28 11.97 -3.07
N PRO A 43 -3.89 11.67 -4.22
CA PRO A 43 -5.33 11.71 -4.37
C PRO A 43 -6.02 10.80 -3.34
N ARG A 44 -7.20 11.19 -2.84
CA ARG A 44 -7.94 10.47 -1.79
C ARG A 44 -8.26 9.01 -2.14
N ASN A 45 -8.35 8.68 -3.42
CA ASN A 45 -8.61 7.32 -3.93
C ASN A 45 -7.34 6.48 -4.14
N LYS A 46 -6.15 7.02 -3.85
CA LYS A 46 -4.85 6.36 -4.03
C LYS A 46 -4.19 5.92 -2.74
N PHE A 47 -4.80 6.24 -1.59
CA PHE A 47 -4.36 5.74 -0.29
C PHE A 47 -5.54 5.28 0.56
N SER A 48 -5.27 4.35 1.48
CA SER A 48 -6.17 3.95 2.55
C SER A 48 -5.47 4.11 3.90
N VAL A 49 -6.25 4.42 4.94
CA VAL A 49 -5.77 4.54 6.31
C VAL A 49 -6.65 3.68 7.20
N GLU A 50 -6.01 2.78 7.94
CA GLU A 50 -6.66 1.94 8.95
C GLU A 50 -6.05 2.24 10.32
N MET A 51 -6.87 2.26 11.37
CA MET A 51 -6.40 2.41 12.74
C MET A 51 -6.63 1.11 13.51
N GLN A 52 -5.55 0.54 14.07
CA GLN A 52 -5.63 -0.62 14.95
C GLN A 52 -4.74 -0.39 16.17
N GLN A 53 -5.30 -0.49 17.38
CA GLN A 53 -4.55 -0.43 18.65
C GLN A 53 -3.54 0.73 18.71
N ASP A 54 -3.98 1.95 18.44
CA ASP A 54 -3.15 3.17 18.41
C ASP A 54 -2.08 3.21 17.29
N ILE A 55 -2.18 2.37 16.26
CA ILE A 55 -1.31 2.43 15.08
C ILE A 55 -2.14 2.79 13.85
N TYR A 56 -1.74 3.85 13.16
CA TYR A 56 -2.19 4.14 11.80
C TYR A 56 -1.38 3.31 10.80
N THR A 57 -2.07 2.45 10.06
CA THR A 57 -1.53 1.74 8.90
C THR A 57 -2.00 2.46 7.66
N ILE A 58 -1.07 3.05 6.92
CA ILE A 58 -1.35 3.80 5.71
C ILE A 58 -0.80 3.02 4.54
N ARG A 59 -1.64 2.76 3.55
CA ARG A 59 -1.29 2.00 2.34
C ARG A 59 -1.56 2.87 1.13
N TRP A 60 -0.63 2.91 0.19
CA TRP A 60 -0.82 3.62 -1.07
C TRP A 60 -0.25 2.81 -2.23
N ASP A 61 -0.78 3.06 -3.41
CA ASP A 61 -0.28 2.45 -4.65
C ASP A 61 1.07 3.09 -5.02
N ARG A 62 2.11 2.27 -5.23
CA ARG A 62 3.50 2.73 -5.42
C ARG A 62 3.66 3.67 -6.62
N ASP A 63 2.86 3.46 -7.66
CA ASP A 63 2.86 4.29 -8.86
C ASP A 63 2.07 5.60 -8.68
N SER A 64 1.37 5.78 -7.57
CA SER A 64 0.59 6.99 -7.29
C SER A 64 1.45 8.22 -7.00
N PHE A 65 2.71 8.03 -6.60
CA PHE A 65 3.70 9.10 -6.51
C PHE A 65 4.37 9.43 -7.85
N ARG A 66 4.18 8.62 -8.89
CA ARG A 66 4.88 8.77 -10.19
C ARG A 66 4.18 9.70 -11.17
N ARG A 67 2.94 10.12 -10.91
CA ARG A 67 2.25 11.14 -11.73
C ARG A 67 2.62 12.55 -11.26
N GLY A 68 3.87 12.92 -11.47
CA GLY A 68 4.39 14.25 -11.17
C GLY A 68 5.67 14.60 -11.93
N MET A 69 6.04 13.82 -12.94
CA MET A 69 7.04 14.19 -13.96
C MET A 69 6.42 14.01 -15.34
#